data_AF-A0A6I3U836-F1
#
_entry.id   AF-A0A6I3U836-F1
#
_cell.length_a   1.000
_cell.length_b   1.000
_cell.length_c   1.000
_cell.angle_alpha   90.00
_cell.angle_beta   90.00
_cell.angle_gamma   90.00
#
_symmetry.space_group_name_H-M   'P 1'
#
loop_
_entity.id
_entity.type
_entity.pdbx_description
1 polymer ?
#
loop_
_entity_poly.entity_id
_entity_poly.type
_entity_poly.pdbx_seq_one_letter_code
_entity_poly.pdbx_strand_id
1 'polypeptide(L)'
;YGPLGLSLVKAYGVQATMVDINNRALDLARQNAERNKVEAAIFQSNIYEQVEGKFDHVISNQPIRAGKQVDHEIIEKSRDILKDG
;
A
#
# COMPACT_ATOMS: atom_id res chain seq x y z
N TYR A 1 -1.45 9.24 3.81
CA TYR A 1 -1.76 10.20 2.72
C TYR A 1 -2.01 9.53 1.36
N GLY A 2 -1.42 8.37 1.05
CA GLY A 2 -1.69 7.62 -0.18
C GLY A 2 -1.17 8.19 -1.53
N PRO A 3 -0.18 9.11 -1.60
CA PRO A 3 0.14 9.79 -2.86
C PRO A 3 0.60 8.85 -3.98
N LEU A 4 1.43 7.84 -3.69
CA LEU A 4 1.92 6.90 -4.71
C LEU A 4 0.77 6.08 -5.32
N GLY A 5 0.02 5.35 -4.49
CA GLY A 5 -1.07 4.51 -4.97
C GLY A 5 -2.16 5.32 -5.70
N LEU A 6 -2.62 6.42 -5.11
CA LEU A 6 -3.66 7.26 -5.73
C LEU A 6 -3.21 7.89 -7.06
N SER A 7 -1.94 8.29 -7.16
CA SER A 7 -1.41 8.82 -8.43
C SER A 7 -1.35 7.75 -9.51
N LEU A 8 -0.97 6.52 -9.15
CA LEU A 8 -0.95 5.40 -10.10
C LEU A 8 -2.35 5.06 -10.58
N VAL A 9 -3.35 4.99 -9.69
CA VAL A 9 -4.75 4.78 -10.11
C VAL A 9 -5.19 5.91 -11.04
N LYS A 10 -4.89 7.16 -10.70
CA LYS A 10 -5.31 8.32 -11.51
C LYS A 10 -4.66 8.37 -12.89
N ALA A 11 -3.37 8.08 -12.99
CA ALA A 11 -2.60 8.20 -14.22
C ALA A 11 -2.73 6.98 -15.14
N TYR A 12 -2.84 5.78 -14.56
CA TYR A 12 -2.76 4.52 -15.30
C TYR A 12 -3.99 3.62 -15.15
N GLY A 13 -4.97 3.98 -14.32
CA GLY A 13 -6.19 3.18 -14.14
C GLY A 13 -5.95 1.83 -13.46
N VAL A 14 -4.82 1.67 -12.75
CA VAL A 14 -4.53 0.44 -12.01
C VAL A 14 -5.47 0.27 -10.83
N GLN A 15 -5.63 -0.97 -10.37
CA GLN A 15 -6.30 -1.26 -9.10
C GLN A 15 -5.29 -1.15 -7.96
N ALA A 16 -5.60 -0.38 -6.92
CA ALA A 16 -4.71 -0.16 -5.80
C ALA A 16 -5.30 -0.67 -4.48
N THR A 17 -4.50 -1.45 -3.75
CA THR A 17 -4.67 -1.75 -2.34
C THR A 17 -3.58 -1.02 -1.57
N MET A 18 -3.95 -0.16 -0.63
CA MET A 18 -3.02 0.61 0.20
C MET A 18 -3.26 0.28 1.68
N VAL A 19 -2.19 -0.07 2.37
CA VAL A 19 -2.22 -0.41 3.79
C VAL A 19 -1.19 0.36 4.59
N ASP A 20 -1.50 0.60 5.86
CA ASP A 20 -0.64 1.28 6.83
C ASP A 20 -1.07 0.86 8.25
N ILE A 21 -0.14 0.85 9.20
CA ILE A 21 -0.47 0.60 10.63
C ILE A 21 -1.07 1.85 11.28
N ASN A 22 -0.79 3.04 10.73
CA ASN A 22 -1.21 4.31 11.26
C ASN A 22 -2.58 4.73 10.70
N ASN A 23 -3.62 4.64 11.53
CA ASN A 23 -4.99 5.04 11.17
C ASN A 23 -5.09 6.49 10.66
N ARG A 24 -4.29 7.42 11.20
CA ARG A 24 -4.28 8.81 10.71
C ARG A 24 -3.79 8.90 9.26
N ALA A 25 -2.81 8.06 8.87
CA ALA A 25 -2.32 8.02 7.50
C ALA A 25 -3.36 7.45 6.53
N LEU A 26 -4.14 6.46 6.97
CA LEU A 26 -5.25 5.85 6.24
C LEU A 26 -6.40 6.84 6.04
N ASP A 27 -6.83 7.55 7.08
CA ASP A 27 -7.90 8.54 6.97
C ASP A 27 -7.54 9.65 5.99
N LEU A 28 -6.29 10.12 6.03
CA LEU A 28 -5.78 11.08 5.06
C LEU A 28 -5.72 10.50 3.64
N ALA A 29 -5.42 9.20 3.49
CA ALA A 29 -5.44 8.55 2.19
C ALA A 29 -6.87 8.43 1.64
N ARG A 30 -7.86 8.07 2.48
CA ARG A 30 -9.28 8.02 2.10
C ARG A 30 -9.81 9.38 1.68
N GLN A 31 -9.54 10.43 2.46
CA GLN A 31 -9.91 11.80 2.11
C GLN A 31 -9.27 12.24 0.80
N ASN A 32 -8.01 11.86 0.54
CA ASN A 32 -7.35 12.16 -0.73
C ASN A 32 -7.96 11.37 -1.89
N ALA A 33 -8.36 10.12 -1.67
CA ALA A 33 -9.05 9.30 -2.68
C ALA A 33 -10.37 9.95 -3.09
N GLU A 34 -11.20 10.36 -2.11
CA GLU A 34 -12.45 11.08 -2.34
C GLU A 34 -12.23 12.39 -3.10
N ARG A 35 -11.29 13.24 -2.64
CA ARG A 35 -10.98 14.53 -3.27
C ARG A 35 -10.55 14.37 -4.72
N ASN A 36 -9.81 13.31 -5.05
CA ASN A 36 -9.32 13.06 -6.40
C ASN A 36 -10.25 12.20 -7.25
N LYS A 37 -11.39 11.77 -6.70
CA LYS A 37 -12.35 10.85 -7.34
C LYS A 37 -11.64 9.58 -7.84
N VAL A 38 -10.90 8.96 -6.93
CA VAL A 38 -10.14 7.74 -7.15
C VAL A 38 -10.67 6.66 -6.22
N GLU A 39 -10.91 5.47 -6.76
CA GLU A 39 -11.31 4.31 -5.98
C GLU A 39 -10.08 3.45 -5.67
N ALA A 40 -9.90 3.10 -4.39
CA ALA A 40 -8.82 2.25 -3.92
C ALA A 40 -9.25 1.54 -2.63
N ALA A 41 -8.76 0.32 -2.42
CA ALA A 41 -8.93 -0.39 -1.15
C ALA A 41 -7.94 0.18 -0.13
N ILE A 42 -8.45 0.74 0.98
CA ILE A 42 -7.63 1.41 2.00
C ILE A 42 -8.01 0.93 3.40
N PHE A 43 -7.14 0.15 4.02
CA PHE A 43 -7.40 -0.45 5.33
C PHE A 43 -6.13 -0.62 6.18
N GLN A 44 -6.33 -0.87 7.47
CA GLN A 44 -5.24 -1.03 8.42
C GLN A 44 -4.64 -2.43 8.31
N SER A 45 -3.31 -2.51 8.22
CA SER A 45 -2.56 -3.76 8.25
C SER A 45 -1.18 -3.48 8.83
N ASN A 46 -0.65 -4.42 9.61
CA ASN A 46 0.78 -4.47 9.85
C ASN A 46 1.44 -5.25 8.70
N ILE A 47 2.15 -4.53 7.84
CA ILE A 47 2.74 -5.09 6.61
C ILE A 47 1.62 -5.79 5.79
N TYR A 48 1.64 -7.13 5.69
CA TYR A 48 0.68 -7.90 4.87
C TYR A 48 -0.31 -8.72 5.70
N GLU A 49 -0.37 -8.56 7.02
CA GLU A 49 -1.22 -9.38 7.90
C GLU A 49 -2.71 -9.41 7.52
N GLN A 50 -3.23 -8.31 6.97
CA GLN A 50 -4.62 -8.19 6.52
C GLN A 50 -4.74 -8.13 4.98
N VAL A 51 -3.63 -8.34 4.26
CA VAL A 51 -3.61 -8.24 2.80
C VAL A 51 -3.99 -9.58 2.20
N GLU A 52 -5.07 -9.59 1.43
CA GLU A 52 -5.57 -10.77 0.73
C GLU A 52 -5.35 -10.66 -0.77
N GLY A 53 -5.16 -11.81 -1.43
CA GLY A 53 -5.00 -11.91 -2.87
C GLY A 53 -3.55 -11.85 -3.36
N LYS A 54 -3.39 -11.74 -4.68
CA LYS A 54 -2.08 -11.70 -5.35
C LYS A 54 -1.95 -10.45 -6.23
N PHE A 55 -0.80 -9.79 -6.16
CA PHE A 55 -0.54 -8.51 -6.81
C PHE A 55 0.54 -8.65 -7.89
N ASP A 56 0.44 -7.85 -8.95
CA ASP A 56 1.47 -7.76 -9.99
C ASP A 56 2.69 -6.95 -9.51
N HIS A 57 2.45 -5.98 -8.63
CA HIS A 57 3.48 -5.10 -8.08
C HIS A 57 3.24 -4.81 -6.60
N VAL A 58 4.32 -4.72 -5.83
CA VAL A 58 4.33 -4.24 -4.46
C VAL A 58 5.27 -3.05 -4.36
N ILE A 59 4.77 -1.93 -3.85
CA ILE A 59 5.52 -0.68 -3.73
C ILE A 59 5.48 -0.24 -2.27
N SER A 60 6.64 0.10 -1.70
CA SER A 60 6.75 0.60 -0.33
C SER A 60 7.65 1.84 -0.28
N ASN A 61 7.26 2.82 0.53
CA ASN A 61 8.05 4.01 0.80
C ASN A 61 8.29 4.12 2.31
N GLN A 62 9.00 3.14 2.87
CA GLN A 62 9.27 3.12 4.29
C GLN A 62 10.26 4.22 4.69
N PRO A 63 10.09 4.82 5.88
CA PRO A 63 11.08 5.74 6.40
C PRO A 63 12.38 4.99 6.66
N ILE A 64 13.51 5.61 6.37
CA ILE A 64 14.88 5.10 6.63
C ILE A 64 15.07 4.61 8.09
N ARG A 65 14.23 5.10 9.01
CA ARG A 65 14.26 4.81 10.45
C ARG A 65 13.34 3.67 10.90
N ALA A 66 12.58 3.03 10.00
CA ALA A 66 11.76 1.84 10.34
C ALA A 66 12.61 0.67 10.87
N GLY A 67 13.92 0.71 10.60
CA GLY A 67 14.88 -0.29 11.02
C GLY A 67 15.04 -1.37 9.96
N LYS A 68 16.28 -1.86 9.78
CA LYS A 68 16.62 -2.83 8.72
C LYS A 68 15.73 -4.08 8.73
N GLN A 69 15.24 -4.48 9.89
CA GLN A 69 14.39 -5.66 10.03
C GLN A 69 13.03 -5.50 9.35
N VAL A 70 12.38 -4.34 9.49
CA VAL A 70 11.06 -4.08 8.88
C VAL A 70 11.18 -4.01 7.37
N ASP A 71 12.23 -3.34 6.86
CA ASP A 71 12.50 -3.28 5.42
C ASP A 71 12.72 -4.69 4.84
N HIS A 72 13.49 -5.52 5.55
CA HIS A 72 13.72 -6.91 5.13
C HIS A 72 12.43 -7.72 5.13
N GLU A 73 11.62 -7.59 6.18
CA GLU A 73 10.36 -8.30 6.32
C GLU A 73 9.36 -7.95 5.20
N ILE A 74 9.28 -6.67 4.82
CA ILE A 74 8.45 -6.21 3.69
C ILE A 74 8.92 -6.87 2.40
N ILE A 75 10.22 -6.88 2.13
CA ILE A 75 10.76 -7.47 0.91
C ILE A 75 10.53 -8.98 0.89
N GLU A 76 10.88 -9.68 1.96
CA GLU A 76 10.76 -11.14 2.04
C GLU A 76 9.31 -11.61 1.94
N LYS A 77 8.41 -11.04 2.76
CA LYS A 77 7.00 -11.44 2.78
C LYS A 77 6.24 -10.99 1.53
N SER A 78 6.75 -10.04 0.75
CA SER A 78 6.09 -9.62 -0.49
C SER A 78 5.95 -10.77 -1.48
N ARG A 79 6.87 -11.75 -1.46
CA ARG A 79 6.82 -12.94 -2.32
C ARG A 79 5.53 -13.74 -2.12
N ASP A 80 5.00 -13.77 -0.89
CA ASP A 80 3.80 -14.54 -0.55
C ASP A 80 2.54 -13.92 -1.15
N ILE A 81 2.56 -12.62 -1.46
CA ILE A 81 1.43 -11.89 -2.06
C ILE A 81 1.67 -11.46 -3.51
N LEU A 82 2.84 -11.75 -4.08
CA LEU A 82 3.10 -11.51 -5.50
C LEU A 82 2.58 -12.67 -6.34
N LYS A 83 2.07 -12.36 -7.53
CA LYS A 83 1.83 -13.38 -8.57
C LYS A 83 3.16 -13.95 -9.03
N ASP A 84 3.14 -15.21 -9.47
CA ASP A 84 4.28 -15.80 -10.14
C ASP A 84 4.52 -15.05 -11.46
N GLY A 85 5.78 -14.69 -11.71
CA GLY A 85 6.24 -13.95 -12.88
C GLY A 85 7.27 -14.73 -13.66
#